data_AF-Q9TT97-F1
#
_entry.id   AF-Q9TT97-F1
#
_cell.length_a   1.000
_cell.length_b   1.000
_cell.length_c   1.000
_cell.angle_alpha   90.00
_cell.angle_beta   90.00
_cell.angle_gamma   90.00
#
_symmetry.space_group_name_H-M   'P 1'
#
loop_
_entity.id
_entity.type
_entity.pdbx_description
1 polymer ?
#
loop_
_entity_poly.entity_id
_entity_poly.type
_entity_poly.pdbx_seq_one_letter_code
_entity_poly.pdbx_strand_id
1 'polypeptide(L)'
;PELLTHILDGSPENTRRRREIENMILSDLDLQHEDLNFLSRSQRYEVAVKKSATTVKKIREFGLADPDEILWFKNFVQRGHPGPLDLHVGMFLPTLLHQATEEQQERFFMPAWNFKIIGTYAQTEMGHGTHLRGLETTATYD
;
A
#
# COMPACT_ATOMS: atom_id res chain seq x y z
N PRO A 1 -28.01 8.95 -9.39
CA PRO A 1 -26.77 8.76 -8.59
C PRO A 1 -25.85 7.71 -9.22
N GLU A 2 -26.38 6.56 -9.65
CA GLU A 2 -25.59 5.46 -10.22
C GLU A 2 -24.76 5.83 -11.47
N LEU A 3 -25.35 6.58 -12.41
CA LEU A 3 -24.63 7.07 -13.60
C LEU A 3 -23.44 7.96 -13.24
N LEU A 4 -23.55 8.76 -12.16
CA LEU A 4 -22.44 9.59 -11.69
C LEU A 4 -21.31 8.72 -11.10
N THR A 5 -21.66 7.64 -10.39
CA THR A 5 -20.66 6.69 -9.87
C THR A 5 -19.87 6.04 -10.99
N HIS A 6 -20.50 5.67 -12.11
CA HIS A 6 -19.79 5.14 -13.28
C HIS A 6 -18.83 6.15 -13.90
N ILE A 7 -19.20 7.44 -13.89
CA ILE A 7 -18.31 8.52 -14.36
C ILE A 7 -17.10 8.65 -13.41
N LEU A 8 -17.32 8.62 -12.09
CA LEU A 8 -16.25 8.71 -11.08
C LEU A 8 -15.28 7.53 -11.12
N ASP A 9 -15.81 6.32 -11.31
CA ASP A 9 -15.01 5.08 -11.41
C ASP A 9 -14.45 4.87 -12.83
N GLY A 10 -14.81 5.72 -13.80
CA GLY A 10 -14.38 5.68 -15.20
C GLY A 10 -15.16 4.72 -16.10
N SER A 11 -15.86 3.72 -15.54
CA SER A 11 -16.79 2.86 -16.30
C SER A 11 -17.77 2.12 -15.38
N PRO A 12 -18.90 1.60 -15.92
CA PRO A 12 -19.79 0.71 -15.16
C PRO A 12 -19.10 -0.57 -14.68
N GLU A 13 -18.15 -1.08 -15.46
CA GLU A 13 -17.38 -2.28 -15.11
C GLU A 13 -16.44 -2.02 -13.93
N ASN A 14 -15.78 -0.86 -13.91
CA ASN A 14 -14.94 -0.45 -12.79
C ASN A 14 -15.77 -0.27 -11.51
N THR A 15 -16.97 0.31 -11.61
CA THR A 15 -17.90 0.38 -10.46
C THR A 15 -18.26 -1.00 -9.94
N ARG A 16 -18.58 -1.96 -10.82
CA ARG A 16 -18.88 -3.34 -10.44
C ARG A 16 -17.69 -3.97 -9.72
N ARG A 17 -16.50 -3.88 -10.32
CA ARG A 17 -15.27 -4.47 -9.78
C ARG A 17 -14.87 -3.88 -8.43
N ARG A 18 -14.92 -2.55 -8.29
CA ARG A 18 -14.66 -1.85 -7.03
C ARG A 18 -15.61 -2.32 -5.91
N ARG A 19 -16.91 -2.45 -6.20
CA ARG A 19 -17.91 -2.95 -5.24
C ARG A 19 -17.70 -4.42 -4.87
N GLU A 20 -17.26 -5.25 -5.81
CA GLU A 20 -16.89 -6.64 -5.50
C GLU A 20 -15.73 -6.70 -4.50
N ILE A 21 -14.66 -5.94 -4.76
CA ILE A 21 -13.49 -5.83 -3.88
C ILE A 21 -13.90 -5.31 -2.50
N GLU A 22 -14.72 -4.27 -2.45
CA GLU A 22 -15.25 -3.71 -1.20
C GLU A 22 -16.05 -4.75 -0.39
N ASN A 23 -16.93 -5.49 -1.05
CA ASN A 23 -17.74 -6.54 -0.41
C ASN A 23 -16.89 -7.71 0.10
N MET A 24 -15.83 -8.11 -0.62
CA MET A 24 -14.88 -9.12 -0.15
C MET A 24 -14.27 -8.71 1.20
N ILE A 25 -13.93 -7.43 1.36
CA ILE A 25 -13.34 -6.90 2.60
C ILE A 25 -14.38 -6.80 3.71
N LEU A 26 -15.58 -6.30 3.41
CA LEU A 26 -16.65 -6.13 4.40
C LEU A 26 -17.12 -7.47 4.99
N SER A 27 -17.14 -8.53 4.18
CA SER A 27 -17.54 -9.87 4.61
C SER A 27 -16.44 -10.65 5.35
N ASP A 28 -15.19 -10.21 5.28
CA ASP A 28 -14.06 -10.90 5.90
C ASP A 28 -13.89 -10.49 7.37
N LEU A 29 -14.11 -11.45 8.28
CA LEU A 29 -13.98 -11.27 9.73
C LEU A 29 -12.53 -10.97 10.16
N ASP A 30 -11.52 -11.44 9.42
CA ASP A 30 -10.11 -11.18 9.75
C ASP A 30 -9.73 -9.71 9.56
N LEU A 31 -10.51 -8.98 8.75
CA LEU A 31 -10.31 -7.56 8.44
C LEU A 31 -11.15 -6.63 9.33
N GLN A 32 -12.02 -7.18 10.19
CA GLN A 32 -12.79 -6.43 11.16
C GLN A 32 -12.00 -6.16 12.45
N HIS A 33 -12.31 -5.05 13.12
CA HIS A 33 -11.71 -4.65 14.38
C HIS A 33 -12.59 -3.62 15.10
N GLU A 34 -12.32 -3.39 16.38
CA GLU A 34 -12.92 -2.31 17.18
C GLU A 34 -12.68 -0.94 16.52
N ASP A 35 -13.57 0.02 16.75
CA ASP A 35 -13.35 1.38 16.27
C ASP A 35 -11.98 1.89 16.75
N LEU A 36 -11.16 2.39 15.81
CA LEU A 36 -9.81 2.87 16.10
C LEU A 36 -9.83 3.99 17.14
N ASN A 37 -10.92 4.76 17.24
CA ASN A 37 -11.07 5.84 18.22
C ASN A 37 -11.08 5.33 19.67
N PHE A 38 -11.49 4.09 19.92
CA PHE A 38 -11.48 3.46 21.24
C PHE A 38 -10.18 2.75 21.59
N LEU A 39 -9.20 2.78 20.68
CA LEU A 39 -7.90 2.15 20.86
C LEU A 39 -6.81 3.18 21.17
N SER A 40 -5.88 2.79 22.05
CA SER A 40 -4.63 3.53 22.27
C SER A 40 -3.77 3.56 21.01
N ARG A 41 -2.80 4.48 20.94
CA ARG A 41 -1.86 4.56 19.80
C ARG A 41 -1.13 3.24 19.52
N SER A 42 -0.73 2.51 20.56
CA SER A 42 -0.06 1.21 20.42
C SER A 42 -0.99 0.17 19.80
N GLN A 43 -2.23 0.10 20.29
CA GLN A 43 -3.23 -0.84 19.76
C GLN A 43 -3.62 -0.50 18.32
N ARG A 44 -3.74 0.79 17.97
CA ARG A 44 -3.97 1.21 16.57
C ARG A 44 -2.86 0.74 15.66
N TYR A 45 -1.59 0.87 16.08
CA TYR A 45 -0.46 0.37 15.30
C TYR A 45 -0.49 -1.15 15.15
N GLU A 46 -0.78 -1.88 16.22
CA GLU A 46 -0.92 -3.35 16.20
C GLU A 46 -2.02 -3.81 15.23
N VAL A 47 -3.19 -3.17 15.28
CA VAL A 47 -4.29 -3.43 14.32
C VAL A 47 -3.84 -3.14 12.89
N ALA A 48 -3.16 -2.01 12.65
CA ALA A 48 -2.70 -1.64 11.33
C ALA A 48 -1.68 -2.65 10.76
N VAL A 49 -0.76 -3.15 11.60
CA VAL A 49 0.22 -4.19 11.23
C VAL A 49 -0.48 -5.52 10.94
N LYS A 50 -1.38 -5.97 11.83
CA LYS A 50 -2.15 -7.21 11.64
C LYS A 50 -2.95 -7.18 10.33
N LYS A 51 -3.67 -6.09 10.09
CA LYS A 51 -4.43 -5.91 8.83
C LYS A 51 -3.52 -5.89 7.62
N SER A 52 -2.37 -5.23 7.70
CA SER A 52 -1.42 -5.18 6.59
C SER A 52 -0.85 -6.55 6.25
N ALA A 53 -0.47 -7.36 7.24
CA ALA A 53 -0.05 -8.74 7.02
C ALA A 53 -1.17 -9.59 6.40
N THR A 54 -2.41 -9.39 6.86
CA THR A 54 -3.60 -10.06 6.32
C THR A 54 -3.87 -9.63 4.88
N THR A 55 -3.75 -8.34 4.56
CA THR A 55 -3.87 -7.79 3.20
C THR A 55 -2.91 -8.47 2.24
N VAL A 56 -1.64 -8.64 2.62
CA VAL A 56 -0.64 -9.34 1.80
C VAL A 56 -1.07 -10.76 1.48
N LYS A 57 -1.59 -11.49 2.47
CA LYS A 57 -2.10 -12.85 2.28
C LYS A 57 -3.30 -12.87 1.33
N LYS A 58 -4.27 -11.98 1.55
CA LYS A 58 -5.52 -11.90 0.78
C LYS A 58 -5.31 -11.46 -0.67
N ILE A 59 -4.38 -10.53 -0.92
CA ILE A 59 -3.98 -10.14 -2.29
C ILE A 59 -3.55 -11.37 -3.09
N ARG A 60 -2.79 -12.29 -2.49
CA ARG A 60 -2.37 -13.53 -3.14
C ARG A 60 -3.52 -14.53 -3.30
N GLU A 61 -4.32 -14.72 -2.25
CA GLU A 61 -5.46 -15.65 -2.27
C GLU A 61 -6.50 -15.26 -3.32
N PHE A 62 -6.76 -13.95 -3.48
CA PHE A 62 -7.69 -13.42 -4.46
C PHE A 62 -7.08 -13.20 -5.84
N GLY A 63 -5.77 -13.41 -6.00
CA GLY A 63 -5.06 -13.23 -7.27
C GLY A 63 -5.09 -11.79 -7.78
N LEU A 64 -5.10 -10.79 -6.88
CA LEU A 64 -5.06 -9.38 -7.27
C LEU A 64 -3.67 -9.04 -7.82
N ALA A 65 -3.60 -8.81 -9.13
CA ALA A 65 -2.34 -8.49 -9.83
C ALA A 65 -2.35 -7.08 -10.42
N ASP A 66 -3.53 -6.50 -10.63
CA ASP A 66 -3.67 -5.14 -11.15
C ASP A 66 -3.28 -4.10 -10.07
N PRO A 67 -2.38 -3.14 -10.38
CA PRO A 67 -1.93 -2.14 -9.40
C PRO A 67 -3.06 -1.27 -8.83
N ASP A 68 -4.06 -0.92 -9.64
CA ASP A 68 -5.19 -0.10 -9.19
C ASP A 68 -6.10 -0.92 -8.27
N GLU A 69 -6.34 -2.19 -8.58
CA GLU A 69 -7.07 -3.11 -7.69
C GLU A 69 -6.36 -3.32 -6.35
N ILE A 70 -5.03 -3.49 -6.36
CA ILE A 70 -4.23 -3.63 -5.13
C ILE A 70 -4.34 -2.35 -4.30
N LEU A 71 -4.28 -1.18 -4.94
CA LEU A 71 -4.43 0.11 -4.27
C LEU A 71 -5.83 0.28 -3.67
N TRP A 72 -6.88 -0.05 -4.42
CA TRP A 72 -8.26 -0.04 -3.93
C TRP A 72 -8.45 -0.98 -2.76
N PHE A 73 -8.02 -2.24 -2.89
CA PHE A 73 -8.13 -3.25 -1.84
C PHE A 73 -7.44 -2.76 -0.55
N LYS A 74 -6.22 -2.25 -0.65
CA LYS A 74 -5.49 -1.66 0.47
C LYS A 74 -6.26 -0.49 1.12
N ASN A 75 -6.75 0.44 0.32
CA ASN A 75 -7.45 1.63 0.81
C ASN A 75 -8.76 1.27 1.53
N PHE A 76 -9.50 0.31 0.99
CA PHE A 76 -10.72 -0.21 1.62
C PHE A 76 -10.42 -0.98 2.91
N VAL A 77 -9.37 -1.82 2.92
CA VAL A 77 -8.94 -2.50 4.15
C VAL A 77 -8.66 -1.47 5.23
N GLN A 78 -7.91 -0.40 4.95
CA GLN A 78 -7.58 0.60 5.95
C GLN A 78 -8.69 1.63 6.22
N ARG A 79 -9.81 1.59 5.49
CA ARG A 79 -10.95 2.50 5.65
C ARG A 79 -10.53 3.97 5.66
N GLY A 80 -9.64 4.35 4.73
CA GLY A 80 -9.10 5.71 4.62
C GLY A 80 -8.04 6.09 5.67
N HIS A 81 -7.65 5.19 6.58
CA HIS A 81 -6.55 5.41 7.52
C HIS A 81 -5.19 5.08 6.88
N PRO A 82 -4.10 5.73 7.31
CA PRO A 82 -2.77 5.37 6.84
C PRO A 82 -2.37 3.97 7.30
N GLY A 83 -1.71 3.22 6.40
CA GLY A 83 -1.22 1.87 6.65
C GLY A 83 0.31 1.80 6.67
N PRO A 84 0.90 0.86 7.42
CA PRO A 84 2.36 0.71 7.47
C PRO A 84 2.99 0.27 6.14
N LEU A 85 2.21 -0.24 5.19
CA LEU A 85 2.68 -0.64 3.85
C LEU A 85 2.46 0.44 2.77
N ASP A 86 2.04 1.66 3.16
CA ASP A 86 1.76 2.75 2.23
C ASP A 86 2.96 3.10 1.35
N LEU A 87 4.12 3.35 1.97
CA LEU A 87 5.34 3.66 1.21
C LEU A 87 5.93 2.44 0.51
N HIS A 88 5.68 1.23 1.01
CA HIS A 88 6.13 0.02 0.33
C HIS A 88 5.49 -0.11 -1.05
N VAL A 89 4.16 -0.01 -1.12
CA VAL A 89 3.43 -0.12 -2.39
C VAL A 89 3.51 1.17 -3.20
N GLY A 90 3.39 2.32 -2.55
CA GLY A 90 3.26 3.62 -3.23
C GLY A 90 4.58 4.22 -3.73
N MET A 91 5.73 3.83 -3.16
CA MET A 91 7.03 4.42 -3.54
C MET A 91 8.15 3.40 -3.70
N PHE A 92 8.30 2.43 -2.78
CA PHE A 92 9.41 1.49 -2.83
C PHE A 92 9.34 0.59 -4.08
N LEU A 93 8.19 -0.06 -4.33
CA LEU A 93 7.99 -0.88 -5.53
C LEU A 93 8.11 -0.07 -6.83
N PRO A 94 7.43 1.09 -7.01
CA PRO A 94 7.62 1.93 -8.19
C PRO A 94 9.05 2.41 -8.39
N THR A 95 9.77 2.79 -7.33
CA THR A 95 11.16 3.24 -7.44
C THR A 95 12.05 2.12 -7.95
N LEU A 96 11.91 0.90 -7.42
CA LEU A 96 12.64 -0.27 -7.92
C LEU A 96 12.30 -0.58 -9.39
N LEU A 97 11.02 -0.55 -9.74
CA LEU A 97 10.57 -0.86 -11.11
C LEU A 97 11.14 0.13 -12.15
N HIS A 98 11.18 1.42 -11.81
CA HIS A 98 11.52 2.48 -12.76
C HIS A 98 12.98 2.94 -12.71
N GLN A 99 13.71 2.69 -11.61
CA GLN A 99 15.07 3.22 -11.41
C GLN A 99 16.13 2.14 -11.19
N ALA A 100 15.74 0.89 -10.93
CA ALA A 100 16.69 -0.20 -10.70
C ALA A 100 17.05 -0.94 -11.99
N THR A 101 18.27 -1.45 -12.08
CA THR A 101 18.72 -2.34 -13.17
C THR A 101 18.01 -3.70 -13.10
N GLU A 102 18.05 -4.49 -14.17
CA GLU A 102 17.47 -5.85 -14.18
C GLU A 102 17.98 -6.72 -13.04
N GLU A 103 19.30 -6.72 -12.79
CA GLU A 103 19.92 -7.45 -11.66
C GLU A 103 19.38 -6.96 -10.31
N GLN A 104 19.20 -5.66 -10.13
CA GLN A 104 18.64 -5.09 -8.91
C GLN A 104 17.14 -5.42 -8.77
N GLN A 105 16.37 -5.46 -9.86
CA GLN A 105 14.97 -5.87 -9.83
C GLN A 105 14.81 -7.34 -9.47
N GLU A 106 15.65 -8.22 -10.03
CA GLU A 106 15.66 -9.64 -9.65
C GLU A 106 15.98 -9.80 -8.17
N ARG A 107 16.97 -9.06 -7.67
CA ARG A 107 17.40 -9.12 -6.27
C ARG A 107 16.41 -8.51 -5.29
N PHE A 108 15.76 -7.40 -5.63
CA PHE A 108 14.96 -6.60 -4.69
C PHE A 108 13.47 -6.51 -5.06
N PHE A 109 13.13 -6.27 -6.33
CA PHE A 109 11.75 -6.06 -6.75
C PHE A 109 10.90 -7.32 -6.57
N MET A 110 11.34 -8.47 -7.10
CA MET A 110 10.54 -9.71 -7.00
C MET A 110 10.33 -10.18 -5.54
N PRO A 111 11.35 -10.13 -4.65
CA PRO A 111 11.12 -10.38 -3.23
C PRO A 111 10.22 -9.33 -2.56
N ALA A 112 10.35 -8.05 -2.91
CA ALA A 112 9.52 -6.98 -2.38
C ALA A 112 8.05 -7.08 -2.83
N TRP A 113 7.80 -7.36 -4.11
CA TRP A 113 6.47 -7.60 -4.67
C TRP A 113 5.77 -8.77 -3.95
N ASN A 114 6.54 -9.80 -3.63
CA ASN A 114 6.08 -10.92 -2.83
C ASN A 114 6.19 -10.68 -1.32
N PHE A 115 6.27 -9.43 -0.85
CA PHE A 115 6.33 -9.02 0.56
C PHE A 115 7.31 -9.84 1.42
N LYS A 116 8.35 -10.42 0.81
CA LYS A 116 9.47 -11.07 1.51
C LYS A 116 10.47 -10.01 2.00
N ILE A 117 10.48 -8.86 1.33
CA ILE A 117 11.15 -7.63 1.75
C ILE A 117 10.07 -6.58 1.95
N ILE A 118 10.08 -5.92 3.12
CA ILE A 118 9.30 -4.70 3.35
C ILE A 118 10.26 -3.53 3.22
N GLY A 119 9.87 -2.55 2.42
CA GLY A 119 10.70 -1.40 2.10
C GLY A 119 9.94 -0.09 2.30
N THR A 120 10.67 1.00 2.24
CA THR A 120 10.15 2.36 2.41
C THR A 120 10.95 3.32 1.53
N TYR A 121 10.53 4.58 1.48
CA TYR A 121 11.23 5.65 0.78
C TYR A 121 11.74 6.70 1.79
N ALA A 122 13.03 6.63 2.10
CA ALA A 122 13.67 7.49 3.07
C ALA A 122 14.38 8.66 2.36
N GLN A 123 13.65 9.76 2.15
CA GLN A 123 14.17 10.97 1.51
C GLN A 123 14.22 12.16 2.48
N THR A 124 13.13 12.41 3.21
CA THR A 124 13.04 13.55 4.13
C THR A 124 13.96 13.35 5.33
N GLU A 125 14.78 14.35 5.61
CA GLU A 125 15.63 14.46 6.80
C GLU A 125 15.02 15.42 7.82
N MET A 126 15.57 15.45 9.04
CA MET A 126 15.08 16.34 10.10
C MET A 126 15.15 17.83 9.69
N GLY A 127 16.22 18.24 8.99
CA GLY A 127 16.42 19.61 8.52
C GLY A 127 15.90 19.89 7.10
N HIS A 128 15.54 18.86 6.33
CA HIS A 128 15.34 18.96 4.89
C HIS A 128 14.16 18.12 4.39
N GLY A 129 13.22 18.76 3.69
CA GLY A 129 12.12 18.08 2.98
C GLY A 129 11.84 18.72 1.63
N THR A 130 11.56 20.03 1.61
CA THR A 130 11.34 20.78 0.36
C THR A 130 12.64 21.05 -0.40
N HIS A 131 13.72 21.41 0.31
CA HIS A 131 15.01 21.76 -0.30
C HIS A 131 15.93 20.54 -0.42
N LEU A 132 15.68 19.69 -1.42
CA LEU A 132 16.44 18.44 -1.63
C LEU A 132 17.94 18.65 -1.87
N ARG A 133 18.35 19.80 -2.42
CA ARG A 133 19.76 20.12 -2.62
C ARG A 133 20.53 20.34 -1.31
N GLY A 134 19.84 20.43 -0.18
CA GLY A 134 20.43 20.58 1.15
C GLY A 134 20.60 19.29 1.93
N LEU A 135 20.21 18.12 1.39
CA LEU A 135 20.32 16.84 2.10
C LEU A 135 21.75 16.59 2.59
N GLU A 136 21.87 16.11 3.82
CA GLU A 136 23.14 15.93 4.53
C GLU A 136 23.66 14.49 4.47
N THR A 137 22.80 13.52 4.16
CA THR A 137 23.21 12.12 3.97
C THR A 137 24.17 12.01 2.80
N THR A 138 25.38 11.49 3.05
CA THR A 138 26.41 11.29 2.02
C THR A 138 26.60 9.81 1.70
N ALA A 139 26.91 9.51 0.44
CA ALA A 139 27.24 8.17 -0.05
C ALA A 139 28.56 8.24 -0.84
N THR A 140 29.68 8.11 -0.14
CA THR A 140 31.03 8.18 -0.71
C THR A 140 31.44 6.80 -1.25
N TYR A 141 31.85 6.74 -2.51
CA TYR A 141 32.43 5.54 -3.11
C TYR A 141 33.85 5.29 -2.57
N ASP A 142 34.19 4.04 -2.28
CA ASP A 142 35.55 3.58 -1.91
C ASP A 142 36.28 3.04 -3.16
#